data_AF-A0A7K4SAK6-F1
#
_entry.id   AF-A0A7K4SAK6-F1
#
_cell.length_a   1.000
_cell.length_b   1.000
_cell.length_c   1.000
_cell.angle_alpha   90.00
_cell.angle_beta   90.00
_cell.angle_gamma   90.00
#
_symmetry.space_group_name_H-M   'P 1'
#
loop_
_entity.id
_entity.type
_entity.pdbx_description
1 polymer ?
#
loop_
_entity_poly.entity_id
_entity_poly.type
_entity_poly.pdbx_seq_one_letter_code
_entity_poly.pdbx_strand_id
1 'polypeptide(L)'
;SGVSMLAVYSKENYKRVTGTSLGGGTFFGLCCLLTGCSTFEEALEMASHGDSTKVDKLVRDIYGGDYERFGLPGWAVASRGDGPWWSVFLATISISTANRKLNSALTFHWFLFPSCSQNINRVVFVGNFLRINTISMRLLAYALDYWSKGQLKALFLEHEGYFGAVGALLELLDSA
;
A
#
# COMPACT_ATOMS: atom_id res chain seq x y z
N SER A 1 -5.82 7.03 -11.30
CA SER A 1 -4.65 6.15 -11.14
C SER A 1 -4.93 5.07 -10.12
N GLY A 2 -4.61 3.80 -10.47
CA GLY A 2 -4.78 2.63 -9.60
C GLY A 2 -3.46 1.89 -9.39
N VAL A 3 -3.55 0.59 -9.11
CA VAL A 3 -2.40 -0.30 -8.94
C VAL A 3 -2.55 -1.50 -9.88
N SER A 4 -1.45 -1.89 -10.53
CA SER A 4 -1.34 -3.14 -11.29
C SER A 4 -0.28 -4.02 -10.66
N MET A 5 -0.57 -5.32 -10.55
CA MET A 5 0.34 -6.32 -10.01
C MET A 5 0.80 -7.24 -11.14
N LEU A 6 2.11 -7.36 -11.31
CA LEU A 6 2.71 -8.19 -12.36
C LEU A 6 3.55 -9.30 -11.71
N ALA A 7 3.43 -10.52 -12.23
CA ALA A 7 4.37 -11.60 -11.97
C ALA A 7 5.33 -11.66 -13.15
N VAL A 8 6.63 -11.47 -12.87
CA VAL A 8 7.70 -11.45 -13.88
C VAL A 8 8.57 -12.69 -13.64
N TYR A 9 8.60 -13.59 -14.62
CA TYR A 9 9.36 -14.85 -14.57
C TYR A 9 10.66 -14.76 -15.36
N SER A 10 10.68 -13.99 -16.46
CA SER A 10 11.88 -13.64 -17.24
C SER A 10 11.69 -12.28 -17.94
N LYS A 11 12.69 -11.83 -18.72
CA LYS A 11 12.62 -10.58 -19.51
C LYS A 11 11.38 -10.53 -20.41
N GLU A 12 11.04 -11.65 -21.03
CA GLU A 12 9.96 -11.76 -22.02
C GLU A 12 8.73 -12.49 -21.47
N ASN A 13 8.85 -13.15 -20.31
CA ASN A 13 7.76 -13.88 -19.68
C ASN A 13 7.28 -13.15 -18.42
N TYR A 14 6.22 -12.38 -18.57
CA TYR A 14 5.53 -11.71 -17.48
C TYR A 14 4.02 -11.69 -17.72
N LYS A 15 3.25 -11.65 -16.64
CA LYS A 15 1.78 -11.56 -16.70
C LYS A 15 1.25 -10.54 -15.70
N ARG A 16 0.24 -9.78 -16.11
CA ARG A 16 -0.57 -8.99 -15.18
C ARG A 16 -1.47 -9.95 -14.42
N VAL A 17 -1.19 -10.10 -13.13
CA VAL A 17 -1.92 -11.05 -12.27
C VAL A 17 -3.26 -10.47 -11.86
N THR A 18 -3.26 -9.21 -11.41
CA THR A 18 -4.45 -8.52 -10.92
C THR A 18 -4.16 -7.02 -10.78
N GLY A 19 -5.09 -6.27 -10.21
CA GLY A 19 -4.90 -4.88 -9.82
C GLY A 19 -5.99 -4.39 -8.86
N THR A 20 -5.83 -3.17 -8.38
CA THR A 20 -6.85 -2.50 -7.55
C THR A 20 -7.05 -1.06 -8.04
N SER A 21 -8.30 -0.59 -7.97
CA SER A 21 -8.64 0.81 -8.21
C SER A 21 -8.18 1.72 -7.07
N LEU A 22 -7.89 1.15 -5.89
CA LEU A 22 -7.41 1.87 -4.72
C LEU A 22 -5.89 2.07 -4.80
N GLY A 23 -5.47 3.19 -5.39
CA GLY A 23 -4.06 3.54 -5.55
C GLY A 23 -3.75 4.95 -5.07
N GLY A 24 -2.63 5.51 -5.57
CA GLY A 24 -2.20 6.86 -5.21
C GLY A 24 -3.20 7.96 -5.59
N GLY A 25 -3.97 7.76 -6.67
CA GLY A 25 -5.03 8.70 -7.05
C GLY A 25 -6.21 8.70 -6.06
N THR A 26 -6.53 7.54 -5.49
CA THR A 26 -7.55 7.44 -4.43
C THR A 26 -7.07 8.10 -3.15
N PHE A 27 -5.80 7.88 -2.77
CA PHE A 27 -5.20 8.57 -1.64
C PHE A 27 -5.28 10.08 -1.82
N PHE A 28 -4.73 10.60 -2.91
CA PHE A 28 -4.65 12.03 -3.13
C PHE A 28 -6.03 12.67 -3.28
N GLY A 29 -6.94 12.05 -4.03
CA GLY A 29 -8.31 12.56 -4.19
C GLY A 29 -9.08 12.63 -2.87
N LEU A 30 -8.94 11.61 -2.01
CA LEU A 30 -9.52 11.67 -0.66
C LEU A 30 -8.82 12.73 0.20
N CYS A 31 -7.50 12.91 0.10
CA CYS A 31 -6.81 14.00 0.78
C CYS A 31 -7.38 15.37 0.40
N CYS A 32 -7.49 15.66 -0.89
CA CYS A 32 -8.05 16.92 -1.35
C CYS A 32 -9.48 17.14 -0.83
N LEU A 33 -10.34 16.13 -0.86
CA LEU A 33 -11.74 16.26 -0.45
C LEU A 33 -11.92 16.49 1.06
N LEU A 34 -11.04 15.93 1.88
CA LEU A 34 -11.27 15.85 3.33
C LEU A 34 -10.44 16.83 4.13
N THR A 35 -9.22 17.13 3.68
CA THR A 35 -8.33 18.08 4.36
C THR A 35 -8.20 19.39 3.60
N GLY A 36 -8.69 19.46 2.36
CA GLY A 36 -8.54 20.63 1.50
C GLY A 36 -7.15 20.82 0.92
N CYS A 37 -6.24 19.82 1.02
CA CYS A 37 -4.92 19.97 0.40
C CYS A 37 -5.01 20.10 -1.11
N SER A 38 -4.04 20.82 -1.64
CA SER A 38 -3.91 21.07 -3.07
C SER A 38 -2.76 20.31 -3.72
N THR A 39 -1.80 19.85 -2.92
CA THR A 39 -0.59 19.15 -3.40
C THR A 39 -0.40 17.80 -2.70
N PHE A 40 0.30 16.89 -3.38
CA PHE A 40 0.58 15.56 -2.84
C PHE A 40 1.53 15.62 -1.65
N GLU A 41 2.50 16.54 -1.71
CA GLU A 41 3.47 16.84 -0.67
C GLU A 41 2.79 17.30 0.62
N GLU A 42 1.84 18.24 0.50
CA GLU A 42 1.04 18.73 1.63
C GLU A 42 0.22 17.59 2.25
N ALA A 43 -0.37 16.72 1.42
CA ALA A 43 -1.08 15.54 1.90
C ALA A 43 -0.17 14.58 2.69
N LEU A 44 1.07 14.38 2.25
CA LEU A 44 2.06 13.55 2.96
C LEU A 44 2.50 14.20 4.28
N GLU A 45 2.74 15.51 4.27
CA GLU A 45 3.13 16.28 5.45
C GLU A 45 2.05 16.21 6.53
N MET A 46 0.79 16.44 6.18
CA MET A 46 -0.33 16.31 7.11
C MET A 46 -0.41 14.89 7.67
N ALA A 47 -0.27 13.89 6.82
CA ALA A 47 -0.35 12.51 7.26
C ALA A 47 0.85 12.05 8.10
N SER A 48 2.00 12.73 8.03
CA SER A 48 3.14 12.50 8.93
C SER A 48 2.90 12.92 10.38
N HIS A 49 1.99 13.88 10.60
CA HIS A 49 1.61 14.38 11.92
C HIS A 49 0.31 13.74 12.44
N GLY A 50 -0.37 12.94 11.62
CA GLY A 50 -1.64 12.30 11.94
C GLY A 50 -1.47 11.03 12.80
N ASP A 51 -2.46 10.76 13.66
CA ASP A 51 -2.52 9.54 14.47
C ASP A 51 -3.75 8.69 14.07
N SER A 52 -3.50 7.61 13.32
CA SER A 52 -4.55 6.75 12.78
C SER A 52 -5.38 6.05 13.84
N THR A 53 -4.86 5.85 15.05
CA THR A 53 -5.57 5.11 16.11
C THR A 53 -6.78 5.88 16.66
N LYS A 54 -6.87 7.19 16.38
CA LYS A 54 -8.03 8.02 16.73
C LYS A 54 -9.22 7.84 15.79
N VAL A 55 -8.99 7.28 14.61
CA VAL A 55 -9.99 7.14 13.52
C VAL A 55 -10.29 5.66 13.25
N ASP A 56 -9.26 4.83 13.24
CA ASP A 56 -9.36 3.39 13.03
C ASP A 56 -9.81 2.69 14.32
N LYS A 57 -10.70 1.72 14.18
CA LYS A 57 -11.06 0.79 15.26
C LYS A 57 -10.09 -0.37 15.25
N LEU A 58 -9.43 -0.61 16.37
CA LEU A 58 -8.43 -1.66 16.56
C LEU A 58 -9.07 -2.95 17.08
N VAL A 59 -8.35 -4.06 16.99
CA VAL A 59 -8.78 -5.37 17.53
C VAL A 59 -9.09 -5.24 19.03
N ARG A 60 -8.25 -4.52 19.78
CA ARG A 60 -8.49 -4.27 21.22
C ARG A 60 -9.75 -3.47 21.50
N ASP A 61 -10.21 -2.64 20.56
CA ASP A 61 -11.45 -1.85 20.73
C ASP A 61 -12.70 -2.73 20.58
N ILE A 62 -12.57 -3.91 19.97
CA ILE A 62 -13.65 -4.91 19.84
C ILE A 62 -13.52 -6.00 20.91
N TYR A 63 -12.30 -6.51 21.13
CA TYR A 63 -12.04 -7.70 21.95
C TYR A 63 -11.46 -7.38 23.34
N GLY A 64 -11.18 -6.12 23.66
CA GLY A 64 -10.56 -5.72 24.93
C GLY A 64 -9.06 -6.09 25.06
N GLY A 65 -8.45 -6.63 24.00
CA GLY A 65 -7.08 -7.11 23.98
C GLY A 65 -6.73 -7.76 22.64
N ASP A 66 -5.82 -8.73 22.66
CA ASP A 66 -5.49 -9.55 21.50
C ASP A 66 -6.64 -10.54 21.20
N TYR A 67 -6.85 -10.85 19.91
CA TYR A 67 -7.71 -11.95 19.51
C TYR A 67 -6.86 -13.21 19.28
N GLU A 68 -6.54 -13.87 20.39
CA GLU A 68 -5.57 -14.97 20.48
C GLU A 68 -5.88 -16.15 19.56
N ARG A 69 -7.17 -16.50 19.41
CA ARG A 69 -7.62 -17.65 18.61
C ARG A 69 -7.08 -17.62 17.18
N PHE A 70 -6.91 -16.43 16.61
CA PHE A 70 -6.40 -16.24 15.25
C PHE A 70 -5.07 -15.48 15.23
N GLY A 71 -4.43 -15.28 16.39
CA GLY A 71 -3.16 -14.56 16.51
C GLY A 71 -3.23 -13.11 16.01
N LEU A 72 -4.38 -12.45 16.16
CA LEU A 72 -4.53 -11.05 15.77
C LEU A 72 -4.19 -10.16 16.96
N PRO A 73 -3.12 -9.35 16.89
CA PRO A 73 -2.73 -8.52 18.03
C PRO A 73 -3.70 -7.35 18.20
N GLY A 74 -3.86 -6.87 19.42
CA GLY A 74 -4.81 -5.83 19.81
C GLY A 74 -4.56 -4.48 19.12
N TRP A 75 -3.33 -4.21 18.70
CA TRP A 75 -2.97 -3.01 17.92
C TRP A 75 -3.31 -3.12 16.42
N ALA A 76 -3.68 -4.31 15.92
CA ALA A 76 -4.09 -4.45 14.54
C ALA A 76 -5.40 -3.71 14.29
N VAL A 77 -5.52 -3.08 13.13
CA VAL A 77 -6.74 -2.38 12.71
C VAL A 77 -7.80 -3.42 12.37
N ALA A 78 -8.93 -3.40 13.06
CA ALA A 78 -10.08 -4.27 12.82
C ALA A 78 -11.07 -3.64 11.83
N SER A 79 -11.31 -2.32 11.94
CA SER A 79 -12.14 -1.55 11.00
C SER A 79 -11.60 -0.14 10.82
N ARG A 80 -11.79 0.45 9.63
CA ARG A 80 -11.25 1.76 9.27
C ARG A 80 -12.36 2.79 9.12
N GLY A 81 -12.19 3.96 9.72
CA GLY A 81 -13.17 5.04 9.63
C GLY A 81 -14.45 4.81 10.44
N ASP A 82 -14.39 3.94 11.44
CA ASP A 82 -15.52 3.57 12.32
C ASP A 82 -15.60 4.41 13.61
N GLY A 83 -14.64 5.33 13.83
CA GLY A 83 -14.60 6.17 15.01
C GLY A 83 -15.75 7.19 15.06
N PRO A 84 -16.25 7.56 16.27
CA PRO A 84 -17.40 8.46 16.45
C PRO A 84 -17.15 9.90 15.99
N TRP A 85 -15.90 10.26 15.69
CA TRP A 85 -15.51 11.59 15.25
C TRP A 85 -15.55 11.71 13.73
N TRP A 86 -16.76 11.77 13.16
CA TRP A 86 -16.96 12.12 11.75
C TRP A 86 -16.45 13.54 11.44
N SER A 87 -16.42 14.42 12.44
CA SER A 87 -15.85 15.77 12.36
C SER A 87 -14.32 15.84 12.51
N VAL A 88 -13.65 14.74 12.90
CA VAL A 88 -12.16 14.61 12.93
C VAL A 88 -11.71 13.60 11.87
N PHE A 89 -12.48 13.52 10.78
CA PHE A 89 -12.00 13.04 9.49
C PHE A 89 -10.91 13.97 8.90
N LEU A 90 -10.68 15.12 9.53
CA LEU A 90 -10.01 16.33 9.05
C LEU A 90 -8.48 16.41 9.23
N ALA A 91 -7.80 15.43 9.85
CA ALA A 91 -6.34 15.55 10.05
C ALA A 91 -5.57 14.23 10.00
N THR A 92 -6.23 13.13 9.68
CA THR A 92 -5.59 11.82 9.72
C THR A 92 -6.13 10.96 8.61
N ILE A 93 -5.89 11.41 7.38
CA ILE A 93 -5.82 10.47 6.28
C ILE A 93 -4.55 9.70 6.50
N SER A 94 -4.73 8.61 7.23
CA SER A 94 -3.67 7.69 7.46
C SER A 94 -3.12 7.31 6.10
N ILE A 95 -1.82 7.54 5.92
CA ILE A 95 -0.99 6.87 4.92
C ILE A 95 -1.22 5.34 4.94
N SER A 96 -1.90 4.78 5.95
CA SER A 96 -2.37 3.40 6.00
C SER A 96 -3.63 3.07 5.17
N THR A 97 -4.46 4.03 4.72
CA THR A 97 -5.70 3.71 3.95
C THR A 97 -5.39 3.23 2.55
N ALA A 98 -4.28 3.68 1.95
CA ALA A 98 -3.77 3.18 0.67
C ALA A 98 -2.77 2.02 0.87
N ASN A 99 -1.82 2.14 1.80
CA ASN A 99 -0.79 1.10 1.97
C ASN A 99 -1.32 -0.18 2.59
N ARG A 100 -2.32 -0.13 3.47
CA ARG A 100 -2.79 -1.32 4.20
C ARG A 100 -4.06 -1.95 3.61
N LYS A 101 -4.78 -1.24 2.71
CA LYS A 101 -5.67 -1.89 1.73
C LYS A 101 -4.89 -2.50 0.57
N LEU A 102 -3.76 -1.91 0.18
CA LEU A 102 -2.81 -2.55 -0.74
C LEU A 102 -2.13 -3.76 -0.07
N ASN A 103 -1.74 -3.68 1.21
CA ASN A 103 -1.25 -4.86 1.96
C ASN A 103 -2.36 -5.88 2.24
N SER A 104 -3.56 -5.48 2.64
CA SER A 104 -4.63 -6.45 2.83
C SER A 104 -5.04 -7.07 1.50
N ALA A 105 -4.99 -6.36 0.38
CA ALA A 105 -5.26 -6.91 -0.96
C ALA A 105 -4.10 -7.73 -1.52
N LEU A 106 -2.83 -7.36 -1.30
CA LEU A 106 -1.64 -8.11 -1.70
C LEU A 106 -1.48 -9.39 -0.86
N THR A 107 -1.64 -9.28 0.46
CA THR A 107 -1.62 -10.43 1.39
C THR A 107 -2.88 -11.29 1.22
N PHE A 108 -4.09 -10.73 1.06
CA PHE A 108 -5.27 -11.54 0.73
C PHE A 108 -5.15 -12.19 -0.64
N HIS A 109 -4.70 -11.49 -1.70
CA HIS A 109 -4.57 -12.14 -3.01
C HIS A 109 -3.48 -13.20 -3.03
N TRP A 110 -2.36 -12.97 -2.33
CA TRP A 110 -1.30 -13.99 -2.21
C TRP A 110 -1.79 -15.26 -1.50
N PHE A 111 -2.62 -15.10 -0.46
CA PHE A 111 -3.19 -16.24 0.30
C PHE A 111 -4.41 -16.89 -0.38
N LEU A 112 -5.26 -16.14 -1.10
CA LEU A 112 -6.48 -16.66 -1.75
C LEU A 112 -6.27 -17.15 -3.20
N PHE A 113 -5.20 -16.71 -3.89
CA PHE A 113 -4.90 -17.15 -5.24
C PHE A 113 -3.57 -17.93 -5.28
N PRO A 114 -3.60 -19.28 -5.16
CA PRO A 114 -2.43 -20.15 -5.29
C PRO A 114 -1.66 -19.99 -6.63
N SER A 115 -2.30 -19.40 -7.64
CA SER A 115 -1.67 -19.09 -8.94
C SER A 115 -0.68 -17.92 -8.88
N CYS A 116 -0.76 -17.07 -7.84
CA CYS A 116 0.14 -15.95 -7.59
C CYS A 116 1.40 -16.39 -6.83
N SER A 117 1.29 -17.47 -6.04
CA SER A 117 2.28 -17.95 -5.06
C SER A 117 3.33 -18.91 -5.62
N GLN A 118 3.49 -18.99 -6.93
CA GLN A 118 4.52 -19.83 -7.56
C GLN A 118 5.90 -19.21 -7.32
N ASN A 119 6.51 -19.49 -6.16
CA ASN A 119 7.92 -19.25 -5.80
C ASN A 119 8.44 -17.79 -5.90
N ILE A 120 7.57 -16.78 -5.81
CA ILE A 120 8.01 -15.36 -5.79
C ILE A 120 8.15 -14.90 -4.34
N ASN A 121 9.39 -14.75 -3.87
CA ASN A 121 9.69 -14.26 -2.51
C ASN A 121 10.09 -12.76 -2.48
N ARG A 122 10.21 -12.13 -3.65
CA ARG A 122 10.61 -10.73 -3.80
C ARG A 122 9.48 -9.92 -4.41
N VAL A 123 9.03 -8.90 -3.70
CA VAL A 123 8.00 -7.98 -4.17
C VAL A 123 8.64 -6.61 -4.36
N VAL A 124 8.69 -6.15 -5.61
CA VAL A 124 9.22 -4.82 -5.95
C VAL A 124 8.05 -3.85 -6.07
N PHE A 125 8.10 -2.78 -5.30
CA PHE A 125 7.12 -1.69 -5.40
C PHE A 125 7.69 -0.54 -6.23
N VAL A 126 6.89 -0.07 -7.18
CA VAL A 126 7.24 1.04 -8.09
C VAL A 126 6.04 1.98 -8.28
N GLY A 127 6.32 3.18 -8.80
CA GLY A 127 5.33 4.22 -9.10
C GLY A 127 5.45 5.45 -8.20
N ASN A 128 5.03 6.60 -8.74
CA ASN A 128 5.18 7.91 -8.10
C ASN A 128 4.43 8.08 -6.77
N PHE A 129 3.56 7.16 -6.38
CA PHE A 129 2.96 7.18 -5.04
C PHE A 129 4.00 7.04 -3.92
N LEU A 130 5.10 6.34 -4.21
CA LEU A 130 6.18 6.11 -3.26
C LEU A 130 7.25 7.21 -3.27
N ARG A 131 7.15 8.15 -4.23
CA ARG A 131 8.05 9.29 -4.33
C ARG A 131 7.98 10.07 -3.04
N ILE A 132 9.14 10.34 -2.44
CA ILE A 132 9.32 11.05 -1.16
C ILE A 132 8.50 10.47 0.02
N ASN A 133 7.95 9.27 -0.11
CA ASN A 133 6.94 8.72 0.79
C ASN A 133 7.51 7.55 1.60
N THR A 134 8.54 7.85 2.39
CA THR A 134 9.25 6.85 3.21
C THR A 134 8.36 6.19 4.25
N ILE A 135 7.32 6.89 4.71
CA ILE A 135 6.30 6.37 5.63
C ILE A 135 5.59 5.18 4.99
N SER A 136 5.15 5.32 3.73
CA SER A 136 4.51 4.25 2.97
C SER A 136 5.44 3.06 2.74
N MET A 137 6.69 3.33 2.35
CA MET A 137 7.68 2.28 2.11
C MET A 137 7.93 1.44 3.37
N ARG A 138 8.11 2.09 4.53
CA ARG A 138 8.29 1.39 5.82
C ARG A 138 7.07 0.57 6.20
N LEU A 139 5.87 1.10 6.00
CA LEU A 139 4.61 0.38 6.30
C LEU A 139 4.40 -0.82 5.38
N LEU A 140 4.71 -0.70 4.09
CA LEU A 140 4.68 -1.81 3.13
C LEU A 140 5.70 -2.89 3.51
N ALA A 141 6.94 -2.50 3.81
CA ALA A 141 7.98 -3.44 4.23
C ALA A 141 7.60 -4.19 5.51
N TYR A 142 7.16 -3.46 6.54
CA TYR A 142 6.74 -4.05 7.81
C TYR A 142 5.55 -4.99 7.64
N ALA A 143 4.51 -4.58 6.90
CA ALA A 143 3.34 -5.43 6.73
C ALA A 143 3.66 -6.68 5.94
N LEU A 144 4.44 -6.57 4.87
CA LEU A 144 4.80 -7.71 4.04
C LEU A 144 5.63 -8.72 4.84
N ASP A 145 6.60 -8.27 5.62
CA ASP A 145 7.43 -9.10 6.51
C ASP A 145 6.58 -9.76 7.62
N TYR A 146 5.81 -8.95 8.35
CA TYR A 146 4.98 -9.41 9.48
C TYR A 146 3.95 -10.46 9.06
N TRP A 147 3.17 -10.20 8.01
CA TRP A 147 2.11 -11.12 7.58
C TRP A 147 2.63 -12.35 6.83
N SER A 148 3.81 -12.25 6.20
CA SER A 148 4.46 -13.40 5.56
C SER A 148 5.35 -14.21 6.51
N LYS A 149 5.48 -13.80 7.78
CA LYS A 149 6.43 -14.38 8.74
C LYS A 149 7.87 -14.39 8.18
N GLY A 150 8.26 -13.31 7.51
CA GLY A 150 9.59 -13.13 6.93
C GLY A 150 9.84 -13.86 5.60
N GLN A 151 8.82 -14.49 5.00
CA GLN A 151 8.98 -15.19 3.71
C GLN A 151 9.05 -14.24 2.50
N LEU A 152 8.45 -13.06 2.60
CA LEU A 152 8.38 -12.08 1.53
C LEU A 152 9.21 -10.85 1.85
N LYS A 153 10.04 -10.42 0.90
CA LYS A 153 10.86 -9.21 1.01
C LYS A 153 10.33 -8.10 0.13
N ALA A 154 10.07 -6.94 0.73
CA ALA A 154 9.73 -5.72 0.01
C ALA A 154 11.02 -5.06 -0.51
N LEU A 155 11.02 -4.71 -1.80
CA LEU A 155 12.10 -4.02 -2.48
C LEU A 155 11.56 -2.72 -3.10
N PHE A 156 12.41 -1.71 -3.12
CA PHE A 156 12.11 -0.39 -3.66
C PHE A 156 13.26 0.04 -4.59
N LEU A 157 12.96 0.92 -5.54
CA LEU A 157 13.91 1.38 -6.56
C LEU A 157 13.97 2.90 -6.55
N GLU A 158 15.15 3.48 -6.68
CA GLU A 158 15.33 4.95 -6.66
C GLU A 158 14.57 5.65 -7.80
N HIS A 159 14.49 5.01 -8.96
CA HIS A 159 13.83 5.53 -10.16
C HIS A 159 12.40 4.96 -10.34
N GLU A 160 11.70 4.73 -9.22
CA GLU A 160 10.39 4.08 -9.15
C GLU A 160 9.32 4.62 -10.11
N GLY A 161 9.36 5.91 -10.47
CA GLY A 161 8.38 6.56 -11.33
C GLY A 161 8.68 6.52 -12.84
N TYR A 162 9.86 6.05 -13.25
CA TYR A 162 10.40 6.36 -14.59
C TYR A 162 10.53 5.17 -15.53
N PHE A 163 10.32 3.93 -15.06
CA PHE A 163 10.54 2.72 -15.87
C PHE A 163 9.74 2.67 -17.17
N GLY A 164 8.50 3.17 -17.18
CA GLY A 164 7.69 3.21 -18.40
C GLY A 164 8.27 4.14 -19.47
N ALA A 165 8.78 5.30 -19.06
CA ALA A 165 9.41 6.26 -19.98
C ALA A 165 10.75 5.73 -20.51
N VAL A 166 11.56 5.09 -19.65
CA VAL A 166 12.81 4.44 -20.07
C VAL A 166 12.54 3.28 -21.03
N GLY A 167 11.52 2.46 -20.77
CA GLY A 167 11.13 1.38 -21.67
C GLY A 167 10.73 1.87 -23.06
N ALA A 168 9.95 2.96 -23.13
CA ALA A 168 9.57 3.57 -24.41
C ALA A 168 10.79 4.15 -25.17
N LEU A 169 11.78 4.71 -24.45
CA LEU A 169 13.02 5.18 -25.05
C LEU A 169 13.86 4.02 -25.60
N LEU A 170 13.99 2.92 -24.86
CA LEU A 170 14.74 1.75 -25.32
C LEU A 170 14.12 1.14 -26.58
N GLU A 171 12.78 1.07 -26.65
CA GLU A 171 12.08 0.60 -27.84
C GLU A 171 12.38 1.44 -29.09
N LEU A 172 12.49 2.77 -28.92
CA LEU A 172 12.86 3.68 -30.00
C LEU A 172 14.29 3.44 -30.49
N LEU A 173 15.22 3.19 -29.56
CA LEU A 173 16.63 2.94 -29.87
C LEU A 173 16.85 1.58 -30.53
N ASP A 174 16.07 0.56 -30.17
CA ASP A 174 16.13 -0.76 -30.81
C ASP A 174 15.50 -0.75 -32.21
N SER A 175 14.63 0.22 -32.49
CA SER A 175 13.96 0.42 -33.80
C SER A 175 14.75 1.29 -34.79
N ALA A 176 15.85 1.90 -34.36
CA ALA A 176 16.69 2.81 -35.15
C ALA A 176 17.93 2.11 -35.71
#